data_AF-W6K9P8-F1
#
_entry.id   AF-W6K9P8-F1
#
_cell.length_a   1.000
_cell.length_b   1.000
_cell.length_c   1.000
_cell.angle_alpha   90.00
_cell.angle_beta   90.00
_cell.angle_gamma   90.00
#
_symmetry.space_group_name_H-M   'P 1'
#
loop_
_entity.id
_entity.type
_entity.pdbx_description
1 polymer ?
#
loop_
_entity_poly.entity_id
_entity_poly.type
_entity_poly.pdbx_seq_one_letter_code
_entity_poly.pdbx_strand_id
1 'polypeptide(L)' 'MSIHTGYRMDRMGTIYLRYVDGSERPATRPEVLKVLTERPDITASLTTQD' A
#
# COMPACT_ATOMS: atom_id res chain seq x y z
N MET A 1 -0.50 -12.14 -12.93
CA MET A 1 0.69 -11.48 -12.36
C MET A 1 0.37 -9.99 -12.32
N SER A 2 -0.06 -9.45 -11.18
CA SER A 2 -0.56 -8.07 -11.08
C SER A 2 0.61 -7.12 -10.85
N ILE A 3 0.97 -6.34 -11.88
CA ILE A 3 2.05 -5.36 -11.81
C ILE A 3 1.44 -4.05 -11.32
N HIS A 4 1.58 -3.78 -10.02
CA HIS A 4 1.18 -2.52 -9.40
C HIS A 4 2.36 -1.53 -9.51
N THR A 5 2.10 -0.31 -9.97
CA THR A 5 3.13 0.73 -10.18
C THR A 5 3.42 1.56 -8.94
N GLY A 6 2.56 1.47 -7.92
CA GLY A 6 2.74 2.17 -6.66
C GLY A 6 1.61 1.88 -5.67
N TYR A 7 1.64 2.61 -4.57
CA TYR A 7 0.62 2.51 -3.53
C TYR A 7 0.37 3.90 -2.93
N ARG A 8 -0.81 4.07 -2.34
CA ARG A 8 -1.23 5.24 -1.56
C ARG A 8 -1.85 4.75 -0.26
N MET A 9 -1.60 5.43 0.85
CA MET A 9 -2.30 5.18 2.10
C MET A 9 -3.21 6.35 2.42
N ASP A 10 -4.44 6.07 2.82
CA ASP A 10 -5.34 7.10 3.33
C ASP A 10 -5.16 7.31 4.85
N ARG A 11 -5.70 8.41 5.39
CA ARG A 11 -5.63 8.74 6.83
C ARG A 11 -6.25 7.68 7.74
N MET A 12 -7.19 6.88 7.21
CA MET A 12 -7.77 5.74 7.91
C MET A 12 -6.89 4.46 7.87
N GLY A 13 -5.70 4.53 7.28
CA GLY A 13 -4.78 3.40 7.17
C GLY A 13 -5.14 2.39 6.08
N THR A 14 -6.09 2.72 5.20
CA THR A 14 -6.39 1.86 4.04
C THR A 14 -5.34 2.05 2.96
N ILE A 15 -4.69 0.96 2.55
CA ILE A 15 -3.72 0.95 1.45
C ILE A 15 -4.46 0.74 0.13
N TYR A 16 -4.18 1.60 -0.84
CA TYR A 16 -4.63 1.51 -2.22
C TYR A 16 -3.45 1.17 -3.11
N LEU A 17 -3.65 0.22 -4.03
CA LEU A 17 -2.67 -0.11 -5.07
C LEU A 17 -2.99 0.70 -6.31
N ARG A 18 -1.98 1.33 -6.90
CA ARG A 18 -2.07 2.03 -8.17
C ARG A 18 -1.56 1.13 -9.29
N TYR A 19 -2.33 1.05 -10.37
CA TYR A 19 -1.99 0.28 -11.55
C TYR A 19 -1.36 1.14 -12.64
N VAL A 20 -0.80 0.47 -13.67
CA VAL A 20 -0.21 1.12 -14.85
C VAL A 20 -1.20 2.02 -15.60
N ASP A 21 -2.48 1.66 -15.60
CA ASP A 21 -3.55 2.45 -16.23
C ASP A 21 -4.02 3.63 -15.37
N GLY A 22 -3.45 3.79 -14.17
CA GLY A 22 -3.80 4.86 -13.24
C GLY A 22 -4.98 4.55 -12.32
N SER A 23 -5.68 3.42 -12.50
CA SER A 23 -6.71 3.00 -11.55
C SER A 23 -6.13 2.71 -10.16
N GLU A 24 -6.92 3.03 -9.13
CA GLU A 24 -6.62 2.77 -7.74
C GLU A 24 -7.69 1.84 -7.16
N ARG A 25 -7.25 0.83 -6.39
CA ARG A 25 -8.17 -0.02 -5.63
C ARG A 25 -7.63 -0.33 -4.24
N PRO A 26 -8.49 -0.67 -3.26
CA PRO A 26 -8.01 -1.16 -1.98
C PRO A 26 -7.19 -2.44 -2.15
N ALA A 27 -6.04 -2.47 -1.47
CA ALA A 27 -5.17 -3.63 -1.38
C ALA A 27 -5.88 -4.72 -0.56
N THR A 28 -5.76 -5.97 -1.01
CA THR A 28 -6.20 -7.11 -0.19
C THR A 28 -5.20 -7.39 0.93
N ARG A 29 -5.61 -8.13 1.97
CA ARG A 29 -4.71 -8.52 3.08
C ARG A 29 -3.36 -9.11 2.64
N PRO A 30 -3.27 -10.08 1.70
CA PRO A 30 -1.98 -10.59 1.24
C PRO A 30 -1.15 -9.52 0.51
N GLU A 31 -1.78 -8.57 -0.19
CA GLU A 31 -1.07 -7.50 -0.88
C GLU A 31 -0.55 -6.44 0.09
N VAL A 32 -1.33 -6.11 1.12
CA VAL A 32 -0.89 -5.26 2.23
C VAL A 32 0.37 -5.86 2.87
N LEU A 33 0.35 -7.15 3.21
CA LEU A 33 1.51 -7.82 3.78
C LEU A 33 2.72 -7.77 2.85
N LYS A 34 2.50 -7.97 1.55
CA LYS A 34 3.56 -7.87 0.55
C LYS A 34 4.16 -6.46 0.51
N VAL A 35 3.32 -5.43 0.45
CA VAL A 35 3.73 -4.02 0.45
C VAL A 35 4.51 -3.66 1.71
N LEU A 36 4.05 -4.08 2.90
CA LEU A 36 4.73 -3.85 4.17
C LEU A 36 6.07 -4.58 4.27
N THR A 37 6.18 -5.76 3.65
CA THR A 37 7.43 -6.53 3.60
C THR A 37 8.44 -5.92 2.62
N GLU A 38 7.97 -5.44 1.46
CA GLU A 38 8.83 -4.84 0.43
C GLU A 38 9.21 -3.39 0.73
N ARG A 39 8.46 -2.70 1.62
CA ARG A 39 8.66 -1.29 1.95
C ARG A 39 8.62 -1.06 3.46
N PRO A 40 9.71 -1.37 4.18
CA PRO A 40 9.79 -1.13 5.62
C PRO A 40 9.59 0.33 6.01
N ASP A 41 9.86 1.30 5.13
CA ASP A 41 9.60 2.73 5.33
C ASP A 41 8.11 3.07 5.55
N ILE A 42 7.17 2.31 4.95
CA ILE A 42 5.73 2.48 5.20
C ILE A 42 5.39 1.96 6.59
N THR A 43 5.98 0.84 6.97
CA THR A 43 5.82 0.24 8.31
C THR A 43 6.30 1.22 9.38
N ALA A 44 7.39 1.96 9.15
CA ALA A 44 7.84 3.02 10.05
C ALA A 44 6.87 4.21 10.10
N SER A 45 6.25 4.56 8.97
CA SER A 45 5.22 5.62 8.90
C SER A 45 3.91 5.20 9.58
N LEU A 46 3.58 3.90 9.60
CA LEU A 46 2.43 3.33 10.33
C LEU A 46 2.58 3.43 11.85
N THR A 47 3.81 3.28 12.37
CA THR A 47 4.09 3.41 13.80
C THR A 47 4.20 4.87 14.25
N THR A 48 4.28 5.81 13.31
CA THR A 48 4.39 7.25 13.57
C THR A 48 3.03 7.91 13.36
N GLN A 49 2.06 7.56 14.20
CA GLN A 49 0.84 8.32 14.45
C GLN A 49 0.88 8.78 15.91
N ASP A 50 1.64 9.86 16.16
CA ASP A 50 1.59 10.62 17.42
C ASP A 50 0.56 11.75 17.27
#